data_AF-A0A3N5LFB5-F1
#
_entry.id   AF-A0A3N5LFB5-F1
#
_cell.length_a   1.000
_cell.length_b   1.000
_cell.length_c   1.000
_cell.angle_alpha   90.00
_cell.angle_beta   90.00
_cell.angle_gamma   90.00
#
_symmetry.space_group_name_H-M   'P 1'
#
loop_
_entity.id
_entity.type
_entity.pdbx_description
1 polymer ?
#
loop_
_entity_poly.entity_id
_entity_poly.type
_entity_poly.pdbx_seq_one_letter_code
_entity_poly.pdbx_strand_id
1 'polypeptide(L)'
;MRAPAAAIAAVWLCALTAAGQAPQEKVRIERLAALGKLWAAAKYFHPRLAYQDLDWDGALAAALPKAAAASSPSEYADAVQSMLDALSDPATRVVREPAAFGKQRRGQATLSRRTEDGILVLAINPETVASRAGLRETGAGIANAKGVVFDLRFQEQWSPLNSSEVGLLFISGGFNNQLAYGPLNVPGQRSRMHSGLASPWDGGSV
;
A
#
# COMPACT_ATOMS: atom_id res chain seq x y z
N MET A 1 60.57 7.29 37.53
CA MET A 1 59.70 6.47 36.64
C MET A 1 58.26 6.90 36.86
N ARG A 2 57.66 7.64 35.91
CA ARG A 2 56.25 8.06 35.94
C ARG A 2 55.67 7.99 34.53
N ALA A 3 54.87 6.93 34.29
CA ALA A 3 53.68 6.82 33.44
C ALA A 3 53.32 5.31 33.41
N PRO A 4 52.03 4.89 33.46
CA PRO A 4 51.04 5.36 32.48
C PRO A 4 49.60 5.44 33.04
N ALA A 5 49.20 6.59 33.58
CA ALA A 5 47.77 6.89 33.75
C ALA A 5 47.07 7.18 32.40
N ALA A 6 47.83 7.65 31.41
CA ALA A 6 47.33 7.99 30.07
C ALA A 6 46.90 6.78 29.23
N ALA A 7 47.51 5.60 29.42
CA ALA A 7 47.16 4.39 28.67
C ALA A 7 45.81 3.80 29.09
N ILE A 8 45.44 3.96 30.36
CA ILE A 8 44.17 3.43 30.91
C ILE A 8 43.00 4.30 30.42
N ALA A 9 43.16 5.62 30.35
CA ALA A 9 42.14 6.53 29.83
C ALA A 9 41.82 6.29 28.33
N ALA A 10 42.84 5.96 27.52
CA ALA A 10 42.65 5.67 26.10
C ALA A 10 41.90 4.36 25.84
N VAL A 11 42.13 3.33 26.66
CA VAL A 11 41.44 2.02 26.55
C VAL A 11 39.97 2.13 26.94
N TRP A 12 39.63 2.94 27.95
CA TRP A 12 38.24 3.21 28.33
C TRP A 12 37.48 4.01 27.26
N LEU A 13 38.14 4.95 26.58
CA LEU A 13 37.52 5.74 25.51
C LEU A 13 37.19 4.90 24.26
N CYS A 14 38.03 3.91 23.92
CA CYS A 14 37.79 2.97 22.82
C CYS A 14 36.68 1.93 23.12
N ALA A 15 36.50 1.55 24.39
CA ALA A 15 35.45 0.60 24.79
C ALA A 15 34.03 1.21 24.75
N LEU A 16 33.90 2.51 25.03
CA LEU A 16 32.62 3.22 24.96
C LEU A 16 32.11 3.44 23.52
N THR A 17 33.00 3.55 22.52
CA THR A 17 32.59 3.69 21.11
C THR A 17 32.03 2.38 20.53
N ALA A 18 32.61 1.23 20.87
CA ALA A 18 32.20 -0.06 20.30
C ALA A 18 30.79 -0.49 20.73
N ALA A 19 30.38 -0.18 21.96
CA ALA A 19 29.05 -0.55 22.49
C ALA A 19 27.89 0.24 21.85
N GLY A 20 28.14 1.49 21.41
CA GLY A 20 27.14 2.31 20.72
C GLY A 20 26.96 1.97 19.24
N GLN A 21 27.93 1.30 18.62
CA GLN A 21 27.92 1.01 17.18
C GLN A 21 27.07 -0.22 16.80
N ALA A 22 27.01 -1.25 17.65
CA ALA A 22 26.32 -2.50 17.29
C ALA A 22 24.78 -2.35 17.09
N PRO A 23 24.03 -1.62 17.94
CA PRO A 23 22.61 -1.38 17.70
C PRO A 23 22.34 -0.54 16.44
N GLN A 24 23.18 0.47 16.20
CA GLN A 24 23.08 1.35 15.03
C GLN A 24 23.36 0.61 13.72
N GLU A 25 24.34 -0.30 13.72
CA GLU A 25 24.68 -1.16 12.59
C GLU A 25 23.52 -2.09 12.23
N LYS A 26 22.90 -2.73 13.23
CA LYS A 26 21.73 -3.61 13.03
C LYS A 26 20.56 -2.86 12.38
N VAL A 27 20.22 -1.68 12.90
CA VAL A 27 19.16 -0.83 12.32
C VAL A 27 19.50 -0.41 10.89
N ARG A 28 20.77 -0.08 10.61
CA ARG A 28 21.22 0.25 9.24
C ARG A 28 21.01 -0.92 8.29
N ILE A 29 21.44 -2.13 8.68
CA ILE A 29 21.28 -3.35 7.87
C ILE A 29 19.79 -3.64 7.61
N GLU A 30 18.95 -3.55 8.64
CA GLU A 30 17.49 -3.78 8.52
C GLU A 30 16.84 -2.80 7.53
N ARG A 31 17.21 -1.52 7.59
CA ARG A 31 16.71 -0.49 6.66
C ARG A 31 17.14 -0.76 5.21
N LEU A 32 18.41 -1.09 4.99
CA LEU A 32 18.91 -1.40 3.65
C LEU A 32 18.25 -2.67 3.08
N ALA A 33 18.08 -3.70 3.92
CA ALA A 33 17.37 -4.91 3.53
C ALA A 33 15.90 -4.64 3.20
N ALA A 34 15.22 -3.81 3.99
CA ALA A 34 13.83 -3.43 3.74
C ALA A 34 13.69 -2.60 2.45
N LEU A 35 14.59 -1.64 2.21
CA LEU A 35 14.62 -0.86 0.97
C LEU A 35 14.84 -1.77 -0.26
N GLY A 36 15.78 -2.72 -0.18
CA GLY A 36 16.01 -3.70 -1.25
C GLY A 36 14.81 -4.61 -1.53
N LYS A 37 14.11 -5.05 -0.48
CA LYS A 37 12.86 -5.82 -0.63
C LYS A 37 11.76 -5.00 -1.31
N LEU A 38 11.59 -3.73 -0.93
CA LEU A 38 10.63 -2.83 -1.56
C LEU A 38 10.98 -2.58 -3.03
N TRP A 39 12.25 -2.32 -3.31
CA TRP A 39 12.73 -2.18 -4.69
C TRP A 39 12.42 -3.39 -5.55
N ALA A 40 12.65 -4.61 -5.02
CA ALA A 40 12.36 -5.85 -5.74
C ALA A 40 10.85 -6.01 -5.97
N ALA A 41 10.03 -5.74 -4.95
CA ALA A 41 8.58 -5.77 -5.08
C ALA A 41 8.11 -4.82 -6.19
N ALA A 42 8.59 -3.58 -6.22
CA ALA A 42 8.25 -2.65 -7.29
C ALA A 42 8.74 -3.15 -8.66
N LYS A 43 10.00 -3.61 -8.77
CA LYS A 43 10.60 -4.05 -10.05
C LYS A 43 9.77 -5.13 -10.76
N TYR A 44 9.22 -6.07 -9.99
CA TYR A 44 8.47 -7.18 -10.57
C TYR A 44 6.96 -6.94 -10.69
N PHE A 45 6.39 -6.06 -9.85
CA PHE A 45 4.93 -5.92 -9.74
C PHE A 45 4.38 -4.53 -10.05
N HIS A 46 5.20 -3.48 -10.06
CA HIS A 46 4.71 -2.12 -10.31
C HIS A 46 4.45 -1.89 -11.81
N PRO A 47 3.23 -1.47 -12.20
CA PRO A 47 2.85 -1.37 -13.62
C PRO A 47 3.72 -0.39 -14.41
N ARG A 48 4.19 0.69 -13.78
CA ARG A 48 5.06 1.64 -14.48
C ARG A 48 6.40 1.04 -14.91
N LEU A 49 6.96 0.11 -14.13
CA LEU A 49 8.22 -0.57 -14.49
C LEU A 49 8.00 -1.69 -15.51
N ALA A 50 6.76 -2.13 -15.71
CA ALA A 50 6.42 -3.12 -16.72
C ALA A 50 6.26 -2.51 -18.12
N TYR A 51 5.92 -1.22 -18.21
CA TYR A 51 5.52 -0.58 -19.47
C TYR A 51 6.34 0.67 -19.83
N GLN A 52 7.20 1.15 -18.94
CA GLN A 52 8.01 2.33 -19.16
C GLN A 52 9.48 2.05 -18.91
N ASP A 53 10.32 2.72 -19.68
CA ASP A 53 11.76 2.69 -19.50
C ASP A 53 12.14 3.71 -18.41
N LEU A 54 12.24 3.21 -17.18
CA LEU A 54 12.62 4.00 -16.01
C LEU A 54 13.92 3.42 -15.44
N ASP A 55 14.87 4.28 -15.11
CA ASP A 55 16.10 3.88 -14.41
C ASP A 55 15.82 3.55 -12.94
N TRP A 56 15.21 2.39 -12.74
CA TRP A 56 14.82 1.90 -11.42
C TRP A 56 16.01 1.47 -10.57
N ASP A 57 17.07 1.03 -11.21
CA ASP A 57 18.29 0.60 -10.53
C ASP A 57 19.06 1.85 -10.05
N GLY A 58 19.09 2.92 -10.85
CA GLY A 58 19.58 4.23 -10.45
C GLY A 58 18.79 4.85 -9.29
N ALA A 59 17.47 4.68 -9.26
CA ALA A 59 16.63 5.14 -8.14
C ALA A 59 17.05 4.47 -6.80
N LEU A 60 17.33 3.17 -6.82
CA LEU A 60 17.85 2.47 -5.64
C LEU A 60 19.26 2.96 -5.27
N ALA A 61 20.16 3.08 -6.25
CA ALA A 61 21.53 3.54 -6.03
C ALA A 61 21.57 4.93 -5.36
N ALA A 62 20.67 5.83 -5.75
CA ALA A 62 20.54 7.16 -5.14
C ALA A 62 19.94 7.14 -3.72
N ALA A 63 19.06 6.18 -3.42
CA ALA A 63 18.37 6.08 -2.13
C ALA A 63 19.18 5.34 -1.05
N LEU A 64 20.00 4.36 -1.44
CA LEU A 64 20.85 3.57 -0.53
C LEU A 64 21.70 4.42 0.45
N PRO A 65 22.48 5.42 0.01
CA PRO A 65 23.28 6.23 0.94
C PRO A 65 22.42 7.03 1.91
N LYS A 66 21.25 7.52 1.48
CA LYS A 66 20.31 8.25 2.33
C LYS A 66 19.71 7.34 3.40
N ALA A 67 19.29 6.13 3.01
CA ALA A 67 18.75 5.14 3.93
C ALA A 67 19.80 4.64 4.94
N ALA A 68 21.06 4.51 4.50
CA ALA A 68 22.18 4.14 5.37
C ALA A 68 22.51 5.24 6.41
N ALA A 69 22.41 6.51 6.02
CA ALA A 69 22.72 7.67 6.86
C ALA A 69 21.56 8.13 7.75
N ALA A 70 20.33 7.68 7.49
CA ALA A 70 19.14 8.07 8.24
C ALA A 70 19.33 7.85 9.74
N SER A 71 19.10 8.88 10.54
CA SER A 71 19.18 8.83 12.00
C SER A 71 17.80 8.75 12.66
N SER A 72 16.74 8.94 11.87
CA SER A 72 15.36 8.91 12.34
C SER A 72 14.43 8.10 11.40
N PRO A 73 13.27 7.63 11.90
CA PRO A 73 12.24 7.04 11.03
C PRO A 73 11.77 7.96 9.91
N SER A 74 11.73 9.28 10.16
CA SER A 74 11.34 10.27 9.14
C SER A 74 12.38 10.35 8.02
N GLU A 75 13.67 10.44 8.34
CA GLU A 75 14.73 10.46 7.33
C GLU A 75 14.76 9.17 6.50
N TYR A 76 14.50 8.02 7.14
CA TYR A 76 14.37 6.77 6.41
C TYR A 76 13.14 6.79 5.47
N ALA A 77 12.00 7.32 5.93
CA ALA A 77 10.82 7.52 5.10
C ALA A 77 11.09 8.47 3.91
N ASP A 78 11.88 9.53 4.10
CA ASP A 78 12.32 10.44 3.03
C ASP A 78 13.21 9.71 2.01
N ALA A 79 14.14 8.87 2.47
CA ALA A 79 14.99 8.07 1.59
C ALA A 79 14.16 7.10 0.74
N VAL A 80 13.20 6.39 1.37
CA VAL A 80 12.26 5.49 0.67
C VAL A 80 11.40 6.26 -0.32
N GLN A 81 10.81 7.39 0.07
CA GLN A 81 9.99 8.20 -0.81
C GLN A 81 10.79 8.68 -2.03
N SER A 82 12.05 9.09 -1.84
CA SER A 82 12.89 9.54 -2.95
C SER A 82 13.16 8.44 -3.99
N MET A 83 13.15 7.17 -3.59
CA MET A 83 13.18 6.05 -4.54
C MET A 83 11.84 5.92 -5.27
N LEU A 84 10.73 5.96 -4.54
CA LEU A 84 9.38 5.83 -5.11
C LEU A 84 9.02 6.98 -6.06
N ASP A 85 9.55 8.18 -5.86
CA ASP A 85 9.30 9.34 -6.75
C ASP A 85 9.75 9.08 -8.20
N ALA A 86 10.74 8.21 -8.42
CA ALA A 86 11.15 7.79 -9.77
C ALA A 86 10.01 7.05 -10.52
N LEU A 87 9.04 6.51 -9.78
CA LEU A 87 7.85 5.92 -10.36
C LEU A 87 6.88 6.99 -10.87
N SER A 88 6.98 8.28 -10.53
CA SER A 88 6.03 9.31 -10.99
C SER A 88 4.56 8.88 -10.82
N ASP A 89 4.24 8.21 -9.71
CA ASP A 89 2.91 7.72 -9.37
C ASP A 89 2.51 8.23 -7.99
N PRO A 90 1.55 9.18 -7.88
CA PRO A 90 1.14 9.75 -6.60
C PRO A 90 0.42 8.74 -5.69
N ALA A 91 -0.07 7.63 -6.23
CA ALA A 91 -0.65 6.56 -5.42
C ALA A 91 0.43 5.74 -4.69
N THR A 92 1.63 5.64 -5.26
CA THR A 92 2.76 4.90 -4.69
C THR A 92 3.64 5.81 -3.85
N ARG A 93 3.33 5.89 -2.56
CA ARG A 93 3.99 6.78 -1.59
C ARG A 93 4.15 6.16 -0.22
N VAL A 94 5.07 6.71 0.57
CA VAL A 94 5.21 6.43 2.00
C VAL A 94 4.07 7.11 2.76
N VAL A 95 3.32 6.32 3.53
CA VAL A 95 2.27 6.82 4.41
C VAL A 95 2.88 7.12 5.77
N ARG A 96 2.91 8.41 6.16
CA ARG A 96 3.46 8.86 7.47
C ARG A 96 2.41 8.92 8.56
N GLU A 97 1.19 9.29 8.18
CA GLU A 97 0.00 9.25 9.02
C GLU A 97 -1.12 8.60 8.19
N PRO A 98 -1.94 7.72 8.78
CA PRO A 98 -3.16 7.27 8.12
C PRO A 98 -3.98 8.51 7.77
N ALA A 99 -4.42 8.63 6.52
CA ALA A 99 -5.28 9.74 6.12
C ALA A 99 -6.44 9.83 7.12
N ALA A 100 -6.63 10.99 7.74
CA ALA A 100 -7.78 11.23 8.59
C ALA A 100 -9.02 11.28 7.69
N PHE A 101 -9.65 10.12 7.49
CA PHE A 101 -10.93 10.07 6.80
C PHE A 101 -11.93 10.90 7.62
N GLY A 102 -12.49 11.91 6.97
CA GLY A 102 -13.51 12.75 7.57
C GLY A 102 -14.59 11.86 8.18
N LYS A 103 -14.86 12.04 9.47
CA LYS A 103 -15.98 11.41 10.17
C LYS A 103 -17.29 11.95 9.55
N GLN A 104 -17.70 11.47 8.38
CA GLN A 104 -19.06 11.71 7.93
C GLN A 104 -20.02 10.95 8.86
N ARG A 105 -21.15 11.60 9.16
CA ARG A 105 -22.12 11.19 10.17
C ARG A 105 -22.61 9.75 9.92
N ARG A 106 -22.12 8.80 10.73
CA ARG A 106 -22.77 7.50 10.96
C ARG A 106 -24.26 7.73 11.25
N GLY A 107 -25.14 7.12 10.46
CA GLY A 107 -26.57 7.02 10.79
C GLY A 107 -27.61 7.49 9.77
N GLN A 108 -27.23 7.85 8.53
CA GLN A 108 -28.21 8.22 7.48
C GLN A 108 -27.98 7.59 6.10
N ALA A 109 -26.99 6.70 5.96
CA ALA A 109 -26.68 6.13 4.66
C ALA A 109 -27.68 5.01 4.31
N THR A 110 -28.51 5.23 3.29
CA THR A 110 -29.27 4.16 2.63
C THR A 110 -28.46 3.56 1.49
N LEU A 111 -28.57 2.25 1.27
CA LEU A 111 -27.88 1.57 0.16
C LEU A 111 -28.22 2.19 -1.19
N SER A 112 -29.47 2.62 -1.38
CA SER A 112 -29.90 3.33 -2.57
C SER A 112 -30.66 4.61 -2.27
N ARG A 113 -30.58 5.52 -3.23
CA ARG A 113 -31.48 6.67 -3.38
C ARG A 113 -31.65 6.96 -4.86
N ARG A 114 -32.84 7.39 -5.27
CA ARG A 114 -33.08 7.93 -6.62
C ARG A 114 -33.17 9.45 -6.56
N THR A 115 -32.52 10.12 -7.50
CA THR A 115 -32.67 11.58 -7.70
C THR A 115 -33.97 11.87 -8.45
N GLU A 116 -34.45 13.12 -8.39
CA GLU A 116 -35.62 13.56 -9.13
C GLU A 116 -35.46 13.35 -10.65
N ASP A 117 -34.24 13.51 -11.17
CA ASP A 117 -33.89 13.31 -12.58
C ASP A 117 -33.72 11.82 -12.97
N GLY A 118 -34.07 10.88 -12.09
CA GLY A 118 -34.08 9.44 -12.40
C GLY A 118 -32.73 8.74 -12.32
N ILE A 119 -31.68 9.39 -11.80
CA ILE A 119 -30.38 8.77 -11.51
C ILE A 119 -30.47 7.92 -10.24
N LEU A 120 -30.03 6.66 -10.31
CA LEU A 120 -29.89 5.76 -9.18
C LEU A 120 -28.51 5.94 -8.53
N VAL A 121 -28.47 6.31 -7.25
CA VAL A 121 -27.23 6.38 -6.47
C VAL A 121 -27.16 5.15 -5.57
N LEU A 122 -26.07 4.39 -5.68
CA LEU A 122 -25.77 3.22 -4.85
C LEU A 122 -24.58 3.54 -3.94
N ALA A 123 -24.83 3.73 -2.65
CA ALA A 123 -23.79 3.94 -1.66
C ALA A 123 -23.29 2.59 -1.17
N ILE A 124 -22.08 2.19 -1.60
CA ILE A 124 -21.53 0.86 -1.31
C ILE A 124 -20.42 1.01 -0.26
N ASN A 125 -20.73 0.66 0.99
CA ASN A 125 -19.83 0.72 2.13
C ASN A 125 -20.26 -0.28 3.23
N PRO A 126 -19.49 -0.47 4.33
CA PRO A 126 -19.81 -1.51 5.30
C PRO A 126 -21.11 -1.23 6.07
N GLU A 127 -21.53 0.03 6.15
CA GLU A 127 -22.74 0.45 6.86
C GLU A 127 -24.00 0.25 6.02
N THR A 128 -23.88 0.31 4.69
CA THR A 128 -25.02 0.20 3.77
C THR A 128 -25.22 -1.19 3.18
N VAL A 129 -24.15 -1.95 3.01
CA VAL A 129 -24.21 -3.31 2.44
C VAL A 129 -24.49 -4.31 3.57
N ALA A 130 -25.77 -4.46 3.92
CA ALA A 130 -26.20 -5.42 4.94
C ALA A 130 -26.12 -6.89 4.46
N SER A 131 -26.35 -7.14 3.17
CA SER A 131 -26.23 -8.47 2.57
C SER A 131 -25.99 -8.41 1.06
N ARG A 132 -25.39 -9.47 0.49
CA ARG A 132 -25.23 -9.62 -0.96
C ARG A 132 -26.58 -9.70 -1.69
N ALA A 133 -27.60 -10.27 -1.05
CA ALA A 133 -28.94 -10.37 -1.61
C ALA A 133 -29.60 -8.99 -1.77
N GLY A 134 -29.53 -8.14 -0.73
CA GLY A 134 -30.07 -6.78 -0.78
C GLY A 134 -29.34 -5.89 -1.81
N LEU A 135 -28.04 -6.12 -2.00
CA LEU A 135 -27.26 -5.47 -3.06
C LEU A 135 -27.76 -5.85 -4.46
N ARG A 136 -27.99 -7.15 -4.71
CA ARG A 136 -28.52 -7.65 -5.99
C ARG A 136 -29.93 -7.15 -6.27
N GLU A 137 -30.81 -7.15 -5.27
CA GLU A 137 -32.17 -6.62 -5.37
C GLU A 137 -32.18 -5.14 -5.74
N THR A 138 -31.39 -4.34 -5.02
CA THR A 138 -31.22 -2.91 -5.32
C THR A 138 -30.65 -2.69 -6.72
N GLY A 139 -29.72 -3.56 -7.12
CA GLY A 139 -29.12 -3.60 -8.46
C GLY A 139 -30.11 -3.74 -9.60
N ALA A 140 -31.23 -4.45 -9.41
CA ALA A 140 -32.25 -4.60 -10.45
C ALA A 140 -32.83 -3.24 -10.90
N GLY A 141 -32.75 -2.21 -10.06
CA GLY A 141 -33.16 -0.85 -10.39
C GLY A 141 -32.27 -0.13 -11.40
N ILE A 142 -31.10 -0.67 -11.75
CA ILE A 142 -30.15 -0.10 -12.73
C ILE A 142 -30.77 -0.08 -14.12
N ALA A 143 -31.41 -1.17 -14.55
CA ALA A 143 -32.02 -1.28 -15.89
C ALA A 143 -33.08 -0.20 -16.17
N ASN A 144 -33.74 0.29 -15.12
CA ASN A 144 -34.80 1.30 -15.20
C ASN A 144 -34.32 2.70 -14.79
N ALA A 145 -33.01 2.90 -14.59
CA ALA A 145 -32.46 4.21 -14.23
C ALA A 145 -31.96 4.95 -15.47
N LYS A 146 -32.13 6.29 -15.46
CA LYS A 146 -31.52 7.16 -16.49
C LYS A 146 -29.99 7.08 -16.47
N GLY A 147 -29.44 6.76 -15.31
CA GLY A 147 -28.01 6.51 -15.08
C GLY A 147 -27.80 5.98 -13.67
N VAL A 148 -26.61 5.46 -13.40
CA VAL A 148 -26.22 4.95 -12.08
C VAL A 148 -24.94 5.64 -11.60
N VAL A 149 -24.91 5.99 -10.32
CA VAL A 149 -23.72 6.49 -9.61
C VAL A 149 -23.39 5.53 -8.48
N PHE A 150 -22.17 5.01 -8.47
CA PHE A 150 -21.65 4.22 -7.36
C PHE A 150 -20.85 5.13 -6.43
N ASP A 151 -21.36 5.37 -5.23
CA ASP A 151 -20.64 6.10 -4.19
C ASP A 151 -19.76 5.12 -3.41
N LEU A 152 -18.48 5.11 -3.77
CA LEU A 152 -17.41 4.26 -3.21
C LEU A 152 -16.49 5.03 -2.26
N ARG A 153 -16.87 6.24 -1.81
CA ARG A 153 -15.98 7.10 -1.00
C ARG A 153 -15.54 6.48 0.33
N PHE A 154 -16.24 5.44 0.79
CA PHE A 154 -15.91 4.68 2.00
C PHE A 154 -15.27 3.31 1.71
N GLN A 155 -14.83 3.06 0.47
CA GLN A 155 -14.16 1.80 0.08
C GLN A 155 -12.90 1.52 0.91
N GLU A 156 -12.22 2.54 1.44
CA GLU A 156 -11.04 2.35 2.28
C GLU A 156 -11.38 1.72 3.63
N GLN A 157 -12.65 1.75 4.07
CA GLN A 157 -13.11 0.95 5.21
C GLN A 157 -13.15 -0.56 4.90
N TRP A 158 -13.09 -0.93 3.61
CA TRP A 158 -13.00 -2.31 3.11
C TRP A 158 -11.54 -2.70 2.81
N SER A 159 -10.72 -1.70 2.48
CA SER A 159 -9.32 -1.84 2.06
C SER A 159 -8.37 -2.54 3.04
N PRO A 160 -8.50 -2.46 4.38
CA PRO A 160 -7.56 -3.17 5.26
C PRO A 160 -7.78 -4.69 5.28
N LEU A 161 -8.88 -5.21 4.69
CA LEU A 161 -9.23 -6.63 4.78
C LEU A 161 -9.16 -7.36 3.43
N ASN A 162 -9.47 -6.70 2.30
CA ASN A 162 -9.40 -7.31 0.97
C ASN A 162 -9.57 -6.24 -0.13
N SER A 163 -8.50 -5.92 -0.88
CA SER A 163 -8.55 -4.94 -1.99
C SER A 163 -9.49 -5.35 -3.13
N SER A 164 -9.89 -6.63 -3.18
CA SER A 164 -10.83 -7.17 -4.18
C SER A 164 -12.29 -7.14 -3.72
N GLU A 165 -12.58 -6.76 -2.48
CA GLU A 165 -13.92 -6.91 -1.89
C GLU A 165 -14.98 -6.10 -2.65
N VAL A 166 -14.66 -4.86 -3.02
CA VAL A 166 -15.56 -4.03 -3.85
C VAL A 166 -15.77 -4.68 -5.23
N GLY A 167 -14.73 -5.24 -5.84
CA GLY A 167 -14.86 -5.97 -7.11
C GLY A 167 -15.78 -7.20 -6.98
N LEU A 168 -15.67 -7.94 -5.88
CA LEU A 168 -16.55 -9.08 -5.58
C LEU A 168 -18.00 -8.66 -5.38
N LEU A 169 -18.26 -7.46 -4.85
CA LEU A 169 -19.63 -6.93 -4.80
C LEU A 169 -20.20 -6.63 -6.18
N PHE A 170 -19.40 -6.10 -7.10
CA PHE A 170 -19.87 -5.84 -8.46
C PHE A 170 -20.23 -7.15 -9.19
N ILE A 171 -19.48 -8.23 -8.91
CA ILE A 171 -19.78 -9.57 -9.41
C ILE A 171 -21.04 -10.13 -8.72
N SER A 172 -21.07 -10.16 -7.39
CA SER A 172 -22.17 -10.80 -6.62
C SER A 172 -23.49 -10.01 -6.64
N GLY A 173 -23.43 -8.69 -6.78
CA GLY A 173 -24.56 -7.81 -7.05
C GLY A 173 -25.06 -7.88 -8.49
N GLY A 174 -24.34 -8.56 -9.39
CA GLY A 174 -24.70 -8.73 -10.79
C GLY A 174 -24.55 -7.45 -11.63
N PHE A 175 -23.78 -6.47 -11.16
CA PHE A 175 -23.62 -5.18 -11.83
C PHE A 175 -22.82 -5.31 -13.13
N ASN A 176 -21.80 -6.17 -13.16
CA ASN A 176 -21.00 -6.39 -14.37
C ASN A 176 -21.87 -6.80 -15.58
N ASN A 177 -22.89 -7.63 -15.36
CA ASN A 177 -23.81 -8.07 -16.42
C ASN A 177 -24.79 -6.97 -16.86
N GLN A 178 -25.08 -6.01 -15.98
CA GLN A 178 -26.01 -4.91 -16.27
C GLN A 178 -25.32 -3.71 -16.89
N LEU A 179 -24.00 -3.56 -16.70
CA LEU A 179 -23.20 -2.42 -17.17
C LEU A 179 -22.34 -2.74 -18.39
N ALA A 180 -22.05 -4.01 -18.66
CA ALA A 180 -21.31 -4.42 -19.85
C ALA A 180 -22.26 -4.65 -21.03
N TYR A 181 -22.19 -3.77 -22.03
CA TYR A 181 -22.98 -3.87 -23.27
C TYR A 181 -22.21 -4.49 -24.44
N GLY A 182 -21.02 -5.04 -24.19
CA GLY A 182 -20.17 -5.67 -25.18
C GLY A 182 -18.86 -6.18 -24.58
N PRO A 183 -17.99 -6.77 -25.41
CA PRO A 183 -16.66 -7.21 -25.00
C PRO A 183 -15.85 -6.03 -24.44
N LEU A 184 -15.21 -6.22 -23.28
CA LEU A 184 -14.34 -5.23 -22.66
C LEU A 184 -12.90 -5.70 -22.72
N ASN A 185 -12.00 -4.85 -23.22
CA ASN A 185 -10.56 -5.04 -23.01
C ASN A 185 -10.21 -4.53 -21.62
N VAL A 186 -9.97 -5.45 -20.70
CA VAL A 186 -9.57 -5.14 -19.32
C VAL A 186 -8.04 -5.06 -19.22
N PRO A 187 -7.50 -4.31 -18.24
CA PRO A 187 -6.06 -4.32 -17.97
C PRO A 187 -5.55 -5.73 -17.69
N GLY A 188 -4.32 -6.02 -18.12
CA GLY A 188 -3.67 -7.29 -17.79
C GLY A 188 -3.47 -7.44 -16.28
N GLN A 189 -3.90 -8.57 -15.71
CA GLN A 189 -3.67 -8.91 -14.31
C GLN A 189 -2.34 -9.65 -14.15
N ARG A 190 -1.49 -9.21 -13.22
CA ARG A 190 -0.31 -9.95 -12.77
C ARG A 190 -0.56 -10.43 -11.35
N SER A 191 -0.40 -11.72 -11.09
CA SER A 191 -0.50 -12.30 -9.76
C SER A 191 0.77 -13.09 -9.43
N ARG A 192 1.15 -13.11 -8.14
CA ARG A 192 2.17 -14.02 -7.63
C ARG A 192 1.45 -15.21 -7.00
N MET A 193 1.73 -16.41 -7.51
CA MET A 193 1.31 -17.65 -6.87
C MET A 193 2.49 -18.20 -6.09
N HIS A 194 2.26 -18.49 -4.81
CA HIS A 194 3.20 -19.24 -3.99
C HIS A 194 2.72 -20.68 -3.95
N SER A 195 3.57 -21.63 -4.34
CA SER A 195 3.28 -23.06 -4.25
C SER A 195 4.43 -23.73 -3.48
N GLY A 196 4.17 -24.19 -2.26
CA GLY A 196 5.15 -24.84 -1.40
C GLY A 196 4.79 -24.79 0.09
N LEU A 197 5.58 -25.50 0.91
CA LEU A 197 5.54 -25.40 2.37
C LEU A 197 6.23 -24.10 2.83
N ALA A 198 5.74 -23.50 3.92
CA ALA A 198 6.36 -22.33 4.51
C ALA A 198 7.82 -22.60 4.88
N SER A 199 8.73 -21.68 4.54
CA SER A 199 10.09 -21.72 5.07
C SER A 199 10.03 -21.56 6.59
N PRO A 200 10.67 -22.45 7.39
CA PRO A 200 10.67 -22.35 8.84
C PRO A 200 11.57 -21.22 9.39
N TRP A 201 12.09 -20.33 8.53
CA TRP A 201 13.03 -19.28 8.91
C TRP A 201 12.59 -17.90 8.43
N ASP A 202 12.71 -16.92 9.32
CA ASP A 202 12.44 -15.51 9.11
C ASP A 202 13.47 -14.90 8.15
N GLY A 203 13.34 -15.16 6.85
CA GLY A 203 14.23 -14.51 5.85
C GLY A 203 14.32 -15.14 4.47
N GLY A 204 13.76 -16.33 4.25
CA GLY A 204 13.82 -16.97 2.94
C GLY A 204 12.66 -16.57 2.02
N SER A 205 12.96 -16.05 0.83
CA SER A 205 11.99 -15.97 -0.27
C SER A 205 11.83 -17.36 -0.90
N VAL A 206 10.59 -17.87 -0.90
CA VAL A 206 10.09 -18.92 -1.82
C VAL A 206 10.06 -18.43 -3.26
#